data_AF-A0A929H099-F1
#
_entry.id   AF-A0A929H099-F1
#
_cell.length_a   1.000
_cell.length_b   1.000
_cell.length_c   1.000
_cell.angle_alpha   90.00
_cell.angle_beta   90.00
_cell.angle_gamma   90.00
#
_symmetry.space_group_name_H-M   'P 1'
#
loop_
_entity.id
_entity.type
_entity.pdbx_description
1 polymer ?
#
loop_
_entity_poly.entity_id
_entity_poly.type
_entity_poly.pdbx_seq_one_letter_code
_entity_poly.pdbx_strand_id
1 'polypeptide(L)'
;MALILAAFLLAGCTTPPTTEPTSPAPVLPPTPTPTPEPPSHGAAAATFLDAWESEDYATMYARLSPDSQAAIDAASFTQRYQNALETATVLTVTTRLQAALREDDRAYVSFQLSLDTALVGTLITDTVMSLSLHEGQWGVDWEEGLIWPQLAGGHYFRVERTTPVRANIYDRAGLGLAAEGTIVTVGVIPGQIEDENALLAALTLVTGLS
;
A
#
# COMPACT_ATOMS: atom_id res chain seq x y z
N MET A 1 51.81 -70.36 36.98
CA MET A 1 52.58 -69.14 37.31
C MET A 1 53.66 -68.99 36.23
N ALA A 2 53.84 -67.78 35.67
CA ALA A 2 54.62 -67.40 34.46
C ALA A 2 53.92 -67.74 33.12
N LEU A 3 53.36 -66.83 32.29
CA LEU A 3 53.64 -65.47 31.76
C LEU A 3 54.55 -65.47 30.50
N ILE A 4 54.13 -64.69 29.48
CA ILE A 4 54.88 -64.12 28.32
C ILE A 4 54.82 -64.94 27.00
N LEU A 5 54.05 -64.54 25.97
CA LEU A 5 54.18 -63.47 24.94
C LEU A 5 54.98 -63.93 23.69
N ALA A 6 54.32 -64.01 22.52
CA ALA A 6 54.83 -63.55 21.21
C ALA A 6 53.90 -63.97 20.05
N ALA A 7 53.76 -63.06 19.09
CA ALA A 7 52.91 -63.09 17.90
C ALA A 7 53.31 -64.14 16.85
N PHE A 8 52.41 -64.48 15.91
CA PHE A 8 52.69 -64.44 14.45
C PHE A 8 51.41 -64.69 13.59
N LEU A 9 51.13 -63.66 12.79
CA LEU A 9 50.32 -63.52 11.55
C LEU A 9 49.57 -64.74 10.98
N LEU A 10 48.24 -64.59 10.89
CA LEU A 10 47.34 -65.40 10.07
C LEU A 10 47.43 -64.99 8.60
N ALA A 11 47.86 -65.91 7.74
CA ALA A 11 47.72 -65.81 6.29
C ALA A 11 46.30 -66.27 5.89
N GLY A 12 45.44 -65.31 5.51
CA GLY A 12 44.15 -65.58 4.90
C GLY A 12 44.26 -65.51 3.37
N CYS A 13 43.90 -66.59 2.68
CA CYS A 13 43.80 -66.63 1.21
C CYS A 13 42.68 -65.71 0.74
N THR A 14 43.01 -64.68 -0.05
CA THR A 14 42.04 -63.81 -0.72
C THR A 14 41.79 -64.31 -2.14
N THR A 15 40.55 -64.68 -2.42
CA THR A 15 40.02 -64.96 -3.75
C THR A 15 39.90 -63.63 -4.54
N PRO A 16 40.22 -63.59 -5.84
CA PRO A 16 40.09 -62.38 -6.65
C PRO A 16 38.62 -62.00 -6.84
N PRO A 17 38.29 -60.70 -6.89
CA PRO A 17 36.93 -60.25 -7.20
C PRO A 17 36.61 -60.51 -8.67
N THR A 18 35.48 -61.19 -8.90
CA THR A 18 34.81 -61.28 -10.19
C THR A 18 34.37 -59.89 -10.63
N THR A 19 34.90 -59.44 -11.77
CA THR A 19 34.47 -58.21 -12.45
C THR A 19 33.05 -58.42 -13.01
N GLU A 20 32.06 -57.76 -12.42
CA GLU A 20 30.74 -57.61 -13.03
C GLU A 20 30.84 -56.64 -14.22
N PRO A 21 30.29 -56.97 -15.41
CA PRO A 21 30.21 -56.03 -16.51
C PRO A 21 29.20 -54.92 -16.17
N THR A 22 29.68 -53.67 -16.12
CA THR A 22 28.84 -52.48 -15.99
C THR A 22 27.93 -52.34 -17.22
N SER A 23 26.63 -52.59 -17.01
CA SER A 23 25.58 -52.24 -17.97
C SER A 23 25.51 -50.72 -18.13
N PRO A 24 25.51 -50.16 -19.35
CA PRO A 24 25.33 -48.72 -19.55
C PRO A 24 23.91 -48.32 -19.09
N ALA A 25 23.84 -47.32 -18.21
CA ALA A 25 22.59 -46.74 -17.74
C ALA A 25 21.78 -46.18 -18.92
N PRO A 26 20.43 -46.28 -18.93
CA PRO A 26 19.60 -45.63 -19.93
C PRO A 26 19.78 -44.11 -19.84
N VAL A 27 20.14 -43.47 -20.95
CA VAL A 27 20.15 -42.00 -21.05
C VAL A 27 18.70 -41.54 -21.03
N LEU A 28 18.29 -40.87 -19.96
CA LEU A 28 16.98 -40.21 -19.88
C LEU A 28 16.90 -39.15 -21.00
N PRO A 29 15.78 -39.05 -21.74
CA PRO A 29 15.58 -37.98 -22.70
C PRO A 29 15.66 -36.61 -22.00
N PRO A 30 16.11 -35.55 -22.70
CA PRO A 30 16.17 -34.21 -22.11
C PRO A 30 14.78 -33.79 -21.62
N THR A 31 14.69 -33.43 -20.35
CA THR A 31 13.51 -32.75 -19.79
C THR A 31 13.25 -31.50 -20.63
N PRO A 32 12.02 -31.24 -21.13
CA PRO A 32 11.73 -30.00 -21.82
C PRO A 32 12.02 -28.84 -20.87
N THR A 33 12.85 -27.90 -21.30
CA THR A 33 13.05 -26.62 -20.62
C THR A 33 11.67 -25.99 -20.41
N PRO A 34 11.27 -25.61 -19.17
CA PRO A 34 10.00 -24.95 -18.96
C PRO A 34 9.99 -23.67 -19.80
N THR A 35 9.06 -23.58 -20.74
CA THR A 35 8.69 -22.34 -21.40
C THR A 35 8.41 -21.31 -20.29
N PRO A 36 8.96 -20.08 -20.33
CA PRO A 36 8.64 -19.07 -19.34
C PRO A 36 7.12 -18.85 -19.35
N GLU A 37 6.46 -19.35 -18.31
CA GLU A 37 5.05 -19.11 -18.07
C GLU A 37 4.87 -17.59 -17.88
N PRO A 38 3.86 -16.96 -18.50
CA PRO A 38 3.52 -15.58 -18.20
C PRO A 38 3.44 -15.38 -16.68
N PRO A 39 3.75 -14.18 -16.15
CA PRO A 39 3.59 -13.93 -14.72
C PRO A 39 2.19 -14.38 -14.31
N SER A 40 2.11 -15.22 -13.28
CA SER A 40 0.83 -15.69 -12.77
C SER A 40 -0.05 -14.48 -12.43
N HIS A 41 -1.36 -14.62 -12.54
CA HIS A 41 -2.33 -13.58 -12.16
C HIS A 41 -2.04 -13.02 -10.75
N GLY A 42 -1.60 -13.87 -9.82
CA GLY A 42 -1.15 -13.44 -8.49
C GLY A 42 0.11 -12.56 -8.51
N ALA A 43 1.10 -12.84 -9.37
CA ALA A 43 2.30 -12.01 -9.52
C ALA A 43 2.00 -10.64 -10.17
N ALA A 44 1.07 -10.60 -11.13
CA ALA A 44 0.62 -9.34 -11.73
C ALA A 44 -0.07 -8.44 -10.68
N ALA A 45 -0.98 -9.02 -9.89
CA ALA A 45 -1.62 -8.32 -8.79
C ALA A 45 -0.62 -7.87 -7.70
N ALA A 46 0.32 -8.73 -7.30
CA ALA A 46 1.37 -8.38 -6.34
C ALA A 46 2.20 -7.19 -6.83
N THR A 47 2.58 -7.17 -8.12
CA THR A 47 3.31 -6.03 -8.70
C THR A 47 2.53 -4.73 -8.62
N PHE A 48 1.22 -4.77 -8.86
CA PHE A 48 0.36 -3.59 -8.73
C PHE A 48 0.29 -3.11 -7.26
N LEU A 49 0.13 -4.04 -6.31
CA LEU A 49 0.05 -3.73 -4.89
C LEU A 49 1.38 -3.18 -4.33
N ASP A 50 2.51 -3.79 -4.68
CA ASP A 50 3.85 -3.34 -4.29
C ASP A 50 4.15 -1.93 -4.83
N ALA A 51 3.74 -1.66 -6.08
CA ALA A 51 3.84 -0.33 -6.67
C ALA A 51 2.95 0.68 -5.93
N TRP A 52 1.77 0.28 -5.48
CA TRP A 52 0.89 1.15 -4.70
C TRP A 52 1.48 1.50 -3.33
N GLU A 53 2.05 0.54 -2.61
CA GLU A 53 2.74 0.80 -1.34
C GLU A 53 3.92 1.75 -1.48
N SER A 54 4.56 1.76 -2.65
CA SER A 54 5.70 2.63 -2.99
C SER A 54 5.29 3.95 -3.66
N GLU A 55 3.98 4.23 -3.78
CA GLU A 55 3.42 5.39 -4.48
C GLU A 55 3.84 5.50 -5.97
N ASP A 56 4.21 4.38 -6.60
CA ASP A 56 4.58 4.32 -8.02
C ASP A 56 3.35 4.14 -8.91
N TYR A 57 2.60 5.24 -9.06
CA TYR A 57 1.40 5.28 -9.90
C TYR A 57 1.68 5.00 -11.38
N ALA A 58 2.89 5.26 -11.86
CA ALA A 58 3.27 4.98 -13.24
C ALA A 58 3.32 3.47 -13.49
N THR A 59 3.94 2.71 -12.59
CA THR A 59 3.94 1.24 -12.65
C THR A 59 2.53 0.68 -12.45
N MET A 60 1.74 1.22 -11.51
CA MET A 60 0.35 0.80 -11.32
C MET A 60 -0.47 0.96 -12.62
N TYR A 61 -0.39 2.14 -13.24
CA TYR A 61 -1.13 2.44 -14.48
C TYR A 61 -0.70 1.51 -15.64
N ALA A 62 0.59 1.23 -15.75
CA ALA A 62 1.11 0.31 -16.76
C ALA A 62 0.64 -1.15 -16.58
N ARG A 63 0.14 -1.51 -15.39
CA ARG A 63 -0.41 -2.85 -15.07
C ARG A 63 -1.93 -2.95 -15.26
N LEU A 64 -2.59 -1.87 -15.67
CA LEU A 64 -4.02 -1.89 -15.96
C LEU A 64 -4.34 -2.69 -17.23
N SER A 65 -5.55 -3.21 -17.30
CA SER A 65 -6.08 -3.80 -18.54
C SER A 65 -6.26 -2.72 -19.62
N PRO A 66 -6.20 -3.08 -20.91
CA PRO A 66 -6.41 -2.13 -22.01
C PRO A 66 -7.74 -1.38 -21.90
N ASP A 67 -8.80 -2.08 -21.48
CA ASP A 67 -10.13 -1.47 -21.27
C ASP A 67 -10.09 -0.41 -20.17
N SER A 68 -9.37 -0.66 -19.08
CA SER A 68 -9.19 0.31 -17.99
C SER A 68 -8.36 1.52 -18.44
N GLN A 69 -7.29 1.32 -19.20
CA GLN A 69 -6.48 2.40 -19.77
C GLN A 69 -7.23 3.23 -20.81
N ALA A 70 -8.24 2.64 -21.47
CA ALA A 70 -9.14 3.38 -22.35
C ALA A 70 -10.20 4.17 -21.58
N ALA A 71 -10.59 3.73 -20.38
CA ALA A 71 -11.59 4.37 -19.54
C ALA A 71 -11.03 5.56 -18.74
N ILE A 72 -9.76 5.53 -18.33
CA ILE A 72 -9.11 6.60 -17.56
C ILE A 72 -7.67 6.82 -18.04
N ASP A 73 -7.27 8.07 -18.19
CA ASP A 73 -5.88 8.42 -18.51
C ASP A 73 -4.97 8.37 -17.26
N ALA A 74 -3.66 8.28 -17.48
CA ALA A 74 -2.66 8.14 -16.41
C ALA A 74 -2.66 9.31 -15.41
N ALA A 75 -2.92 10.54 -15.86
CA ALA A 75 -2.93 11.70 -14.98
C ALA A 75 -4.17 11.69 -14.09
N SER A 76 -5.35 11.43 -14.68
CA SER A 76 -6.61 11.26 -13.95
C SER A 76 -6.54 10.11 -12.95
N PHE A 77 -5.95 8.96 -13.33
CA PHE A 77 -5.73 7.81 -12.45
C PHE A 77 -4.89 8.19 -11.23
N THR A 78 -3.73 8.82 -11.46
CA THR A 78 -2.83 9.28 -10.39
C THR A 78 -3.53 10.25 -9.46
N GLN A 79 -4.25 11.23 -10.03
CA GLN A 79 -4.97 12.23 -9.26
C GLN A 79 -6.10 11.62 -8.41
N ARG A 80 -6.75 10.54 -8.88
CA ARG A 80 -7.78 9.84 -8.10
C ARG A 80 -7.21 9.23 -6.82
N TYR A 81 -6.07 8.54 -6.91
CA TYR A 81 -5.38 8.02 -5.73
C TYR A 81 -4.93 9.14 -4.80
N GLN A 82 -4.22 10.15 -5.32
CA GLN A 82 -3.70 11.25 -4.52
C GLN A 82 -4.80 12.00 -3.77
N ASN A 83 -5.88 12.39 -4.46
CA ASN A 83 -7.01 13.09 -3.83
C ASN A 83 -7.63 12.26 -2.69
N ALA A 84 -7.78 10.95 -2.88
CA ALA A 84 -8.35 10.08 -1.86
C ALA A 84 -7.42 9.97 -0.64
N LEU A 85 -6.13 9.70 -0.86
CA LEU A 85 -5.14 9.55 0.21
C LEU A 85 -4.93 10.86 0.97
N GLU A 86 -4.82 12.00 0.28
CA GLU A 86 -4.72 13.32 0.90
C GLU A 86 -5.96 13.65 1.72
N THR A 87 -7.16 13.41 1.18
CA THR A 87 -8.41 13.70 1.90
C THR A 87 -8.56 12.84 3.13
N ALA A 88 -8.23 11.55 3.05
CA ALA A 88 -8.22 10.64 4.19
C ALA A 88 -7.01 10.85 5.12
N THR A 89 -6.08 11.75 4.79
CA THR A 89 -4.84 12.02 5.53
C THR A 89 -3.97 10.77 5.74
N VAL A 90 -3.88 9.92 4.72
CA VAL A 90 -3.10 8.68 4.73
C VAL A 90 -1.61 9.02 4.79
N LEU A 91 -0.90 8.30 5.65
CA LEU A 91 0.55 8.37 5.85
C LEU A 91 1.25 7.17 5.21
N THR A 92 0.66 5.98 5.36
CA THR A 92 1.20 4.73 4.82
C THR A 92 0.08 3.85 4.28
N VAL A 93 0.35 3.24 3.13
CA VAL A 93 -0.50 2.20 2.53
C VAL A 93 0.19 0.87 2.76
N THR A 94 -0.54 -0.12 3.28
CA THR A 94 -0.07 -1.49 3.41
C THR A 94 -1.10 -2.42 2.81
N THR A 95 -0.64 -3.37 2.02
CA THR A 95 -1.46 -4.37 1.35
C THR A 95 -0.98 -5.76 1.77
N ARG A 96 -1.91 -6.70 1.85
CA ARG A 96 -1.57 -8.09 2.15
C ARG A 96 -2.42 -9.00 1.29
N LEU A 97 -1.77 -9.61 0.31
CA LEU A 97 -2.37 -10.64 -0.54
C LEU A 97 -2.93 -11.78 0.33
N GLN A 98 -4.16 -12.21 0.05
CA GLN A 98 -4.83 -13.27 0.78
C GLN A 98 -5.05 -14.51 -0.08
N ALA A 99 -5.68 -14.34 -1.25
CA ALA A 99 -5.94 -15.42 -2.17
C ALA A 99 -5.96 -14.92 -3.62
N ALA A 100 -5.72 -15.84 -4.55
CA ALA A 100 -5.80 -15.59 -5.97
C ALA A 100 -6.52 -16.78 -6.61
N LEU A 101 -7.60 -16.49 -7.34
CA LEU A 101 -8.39 -17.45 -8.08
C LEU A 101 -8.38 -17.09 -9.56
N ARG A 102 -8.23 -18.08 -10.42
CA ARG A 102 -8.33 -17.93 -11.87
C ARG A 102 -9.55 -18.70 -12.37
N GLU A 103 -10.31 -18.05 -13.24
CA GLU A 103 -11.42 -18.60 -14.01
C GLU A 103 -11.18 -18.25 -15.48
N ASP A 104 -10.61 -19.19 -16.24
CA ASP A 104 -10.25 -19.01 -17.66
C ASP A 104 -9.36 -17.77 -17.92
N ASP A 105 -9.92 -16.74 -18.55
CA ASP A 105 -9.27 -15.46 -18.90
C ASP A 105 -9.59 -14.34 -17.89
N ARG A 106 -10.19 -14.71 -16.75
CA ARG A 106 -10.46 -13.84 -15.61
C ARG A 106 -9.69 -14.32 -14.38
N ALA A 107 -9.30 -13.41 -13.53
CA ALA A 107 -8.78 -13.73 -12.21
C ALA A 107 -9.29 -12.76 -11.16
N TYR A 108 -9.42 -13.26 -9.94
CA TYR A 108 -9.88 -12.51 -8.77
C TYR A 108 -8.86 -12.68 -7.67
N VAL A 109 -8.34 -11.57 -7.17
CA VAL A 109 -7.29 -11.54 -6.17
C VAL A 109 -7.79 -10.79 -4.95
N SER A 110 -7.97 -11.50 -3.84
CA SER A 110 -8.34 -10.87 -2.58
C SER A 110 -7.10 -10.40 -1.82
N PHE A 111 -7.20 -9.22 -1.22
CA PHE A 111 -6.16 -8.66 -0.38
C PHE A 111 -6.78 -7.81 0.73
N GLN A 112 -6.04 -7.70 1.83
CA GLN A 112 -6.35 -6.77 2.89
C GLN A 112 -5.62 -5.45 2.62
N LEU A 113 -6.35 -4.35 2.71
CA LEU A 113 -5.84 -2.99 2.63
C LEU A 113 -5.84 -2.35 4.02
N SER A 114 -4.72 -1.75 4.39
CA SER A 114 -4.58 -0.95 5.61
C SER A 114 -4.04 0.42 5.24
N LEU A 115 -4.77 1.47 5.64
CA LEU A 115 -4.39 2.87 5.46
C LEU A 115 -4.16 3.47 6.84
N ASP A 116 -2.91 3.78 7.20
CA ASP A 116 -2.65 4.51 8.44
C ASP A 116 -2.88 5.99 8.18
N THR A 117 -3.76 6.63 8.96
CA THR A 117 -4.09 8.05 8.78
C THR A 117 -3.63 8.90 9.95
N ALA A 118 -3.38 10.18 9.66
CA ALA A 118 -2.97 11.15 10.69
C ALA A 118 -4.11 11.53 11.65
N LEU A 119 -5.38 11.43 11.22
CA LEU A 119 -6.51 12.02 11.95
C LEU A 119 -7.52 11.01 12.49
N VAL A 120 -7.71 9.87 11.83
CA VAL A 120 -8.78 8.91 12.17
C VAL A 120 -8.25 7.53 12.57
N GLY A 121 -6.93 7.38 12.69
CA GLY A 121 -6.26 6.12 12.99
C GLY A 121 -6.11 5.22 11.75
N THR A 122 -5.94 3.92 11.97
CA THR A 122 -5.77 2.96 10.88
C THR A 122 -7.12 2.48 10.36
N LEU A 123 -7.32 2.60 9.04
CA LEU A 123 -8.49 2.09 8.33
C LEU A 123 -8.11 0.74 7.70
N ILE A 124 -8.89 -0.31 7.97
CA ILE A 124 -8.62 -1.66 7.45
C ILE A 124 -9.85 -2.17 6.71
N THR A 125 -9.65 -2.76 5.53
CA THR A 125 -10.71 -3.38 4.75
C THR A 125 -10.17 -4.56 3.94
N ASP A 126 -11.04 -5.49 3.58
CA ASP A 126 -10.74 -6.55 2.62
C ASP A 126 -11.37 -6.17 1.28
N THR A 127 -10.62 -6.32 0.20
CA THR A 127 -11.07 -5.98 -1.15
C THR A 127 -10.63 -7.05 -2.17
N VAL A 128 -11.25 -7.01 -3.35
CA VAL A 128 -11.00 -7.96 -4.43
C VAL A 128 -10.63 -7.19 -5.70
N MET A 129 -9.44 -7.50 -6.21
CA MET A 129 -8.98 -7.02 -7.51
C MET A 129 -9.39 -7.99 -8.60
N SER A 130 -10.02 -7.46 -9.64
CA SER A 130 -10.31 -8.21 -10.86
C SER A 130 -9.20 -8.04 -11.87
N LEU A 131 -8.83 -9.12 -12.56
CA LEU A 131 -7.85 -9.10 -13.64
C LEU A 131 -8.41 -9.81 -14.88
N SER A 132 -7.99 -9.33 -16.05
CA SER A 132 -8.32 -9.87 -17.36
C SER A 132 -7.04 -10.28 -18.11
N LEU A 133 -7.09 -11.40 -18.82
CA LEU A 133 -5.97 -11.87 -19.65
C LEU A 133 -6.09 -11.30 -21.07
N HIS A 134 -5.12 -10.48 -21.47
CA HIS A 134 -5.03 -9.91 -22.81
C HIS A 134 -3.68 -10.27 -23.45
N GLU A 135 -3.70 -10.93 -24.59
CA GLU A 135 -2.48 -11.33 -25.34
C GLU A 135 -1.43 -12.05 -24.48
N GLY A 136 -1.88 -12.85 -23.50
CA GLY A 136 -1.00 -13.58 -22.58
C GLY A 136 -0.42 -12.74 -21.45
N GLN A 137 -0.92 -11.52 -21.21
CA GLN A 137 -0.58 -10.66 -20.07
C GLN A 137 -1.83 -10.36 -19.23
N TRP A 138 -1.69 -10.48 -17.91
CA TRP A 138 -2.75 -10.10 -16.98
C TRP A 138 -2.73 -8.59 -16.76
N GLY A 139 -3.87 -7.94 -16.97
CA GLY A 139 -4.10 -6.54 -16.64
C GLY A 139 -5.13 -6.41 -15.53
N VAL A 140 -4.95 -5.41 -14.67
CA VAL A 140 -5.91 -5.07 -13.60
C VAL A 140 -7.11 -4.34 -14.20
N ASP A 141 -8.31 -4.87 -13.98
CA ASP A 141 -9.54 -4.16 -14.29
C ASP A 141 -9.82 -3.16 -13.18
N TRP A 142 -9.48 -1.90 -13.45
CA TRP A 142 -9.48 -0.87 -12.43
C TRP A 142 -10.80 -0.11 -12.38
N GLU A 143 -11.22 0.14 -11.15
CA GLU A 143 -12.29 1.05 -10.80
C GLU A 143 -11.94 1.73 -9.46
N GLU A 144 -12.64 2.81 -9.11
CA GLU A 144 -12.36 3.59 -7.91
C GLU A 144 -12.47 2.77 -6.62
N GLY A 145 -13.24 1.68 -6.64
CA GLY A 145 -13.37 0.74 -5.52
C GLY A 145 -12.05 0.07 -5.09
N LEU A 146 -11.03 0.04 -5.97
CA LEU A 146 -9.71 -0.48 -5.62
C LEU A 146 -8.89 0.47 -4.73
N ILE A 147 -9.21 1.77 -4.72
CA ILE A 147 -8.63 2.72 -3.77
C ILE A 147 -9.21 2.45 -2.38
N TRP A 148 -10.54 2.31 -2.32
CA TRP A 148 -11.29 1.92 -1.14
C TRP A 148 -12.69 1.46 -1.57
N PRO A 149 -13.24 0.34 -1.07
CA PRO A 149 -14.43 -0.28 -1.65
C PRO A 149 -15.65 0.65 -1.82
N GLN A 150 -15.89 1.53 -0.84
CA GLN A 150 -17.01 2.48 -0.88
C GLN A 150 -16.79 3.67 -1.84
N LEU A 151 -15.65 3.76 -2.53
CA LEU A 151 -15.39 4.79 -3.55
C LEU A 151 -15.92 4.37 -4.94
N ALA A 152 -16.27 3.10 -5.14
CA ALA A 152 -16.86 2.60 -6.38
C ALA A 152 -18.08 3.44 -6.79
N GLY A 153 -18.25 3.68 -8.09
CA GLY A 153 -19.34 4.53 -8.61
C GLY A 153 -19.08 6.03 -8.48
N GLY A 154 -17.81 6.45 -8.33
CA GLY A 154 -17.42 7.86 -8.34
C GLY A 154 -17.62 8.59 -6.99
N HIS A 155 -17.69 7.84 -5.89
CA HIS A 155 -17.71 8.43 -4.55
C HIS A 155 -16.33 8.96 -4.15
N TYR A 156 -16.29 9.77 -3.10
CA TYR A 156 -15.06 10.41 -2.60
C TYR A 156 -15.06 10.44 -1.08
N PHE A 157 -13.87 10.43 -0.48
CA PHE A 157 -13.73 10.68 0.94
C PHE A 157 -14.05 12.14 1.26
N ARG A 158 -14.62 12.36 2.45
CA ARG A 158 -14.83 13.68 3.00
C ARG A 158 -14.50 13.65 4.49
N VAL A 159 -13.72 14.63 4.94
CA VAL A 159 -13.38 14.78 6.35
C VAL A 159 -14.14 15.96 6.92
N GLU A 160 -14.92 15.69 7.96
CA GLU A 160 -15.54 16.72 8.80
C GLU A 160 -14.82 16.76 10.14
N ARG A 161 -14.47 17.97 10.60
CA ARG A 161 -13.84 18.18 11.90
C ARG A 161 -14.79 18.97 12.78
N THR A 162 -15.07 18.41 13.95
CA THR A 162 -15.85 19.08 14.99
C THR A 162 -14.95 19.34 16.18
N THR A 163 -14.57 20.59 16.39
CA THR A 163 -13.82 21.00 17.57
C THR A 163 -14.80 21.27 18.71
N PRO A 164 -14.72 20.55 19.83
CA PRO A 164 -15.60 20.81 20.97
C PRO A 164 -15.26 22.16 21.61
N VAL A 165 -16.29 22.80 22.18
CA VAL A 165 -16.10 24.05 22.95
C VAL A 165 -15.28 23.75 24.21
N ARG A 166 -14.33 24.64 24.53
CA ARG A 166 -13.54 24.53 25.77
C ARG A 166 -14.45 24.70 26.98
N ALA A 167 -14.32 23.81 27.96
CA ALA A 167 -15.08 23.92 29.21
C ALA A 167 -14.76 25.19 30.00
N ASN A 168 -15.77 25.73 30.65
CA ASN A 168 -15.63 26.86 31.57
C ASN A 168 -14.99 26.41 32.89
N ILE A 169 -14.20 27.29 33.50
CA ILE A 169 -13.62 27.13 34.85
C ILE A 169 -14.34 28.10 35.77
N TYR A 170 -14.89 27.59 36.88
CA TYR A 170 -15.60 28.37 37.89
C TYR A 170 -14.87 28.33 39.23
N ASP A 171 -15.01 29.38 40.02
CA ASP A 171 -14.57 29.39 41.42
C ASP A 171 -15.55 28.65 42.35
N ARG A 172 -15.28 28.64 43.66
CA ARG A 172 -16.14 27.99 44.66
C ARG A 172 -17.53 28.61 44.82
N ALA A 173 -17.73 29.84 44.35
CA ALA A 173 -19.00 30.55 44.38
C ALA A 173 -19.77 30.43 43.06
N GLY A 174 -19.21 29.75 42.06
CA GLY A 174 -19.80 29.58 40.74
C GLY A 174 -19.51 30.75 39.78
N LEU A 175 -18.60 31.66 40.11
CA LEU A 175 -18.20 32.75 39.23
C LEU A 175 -17.18 32.25 38.21
N GLY A 176 -17.36 32.62 36.94
CA GLY A 176 -16.47 32.21 35.85
C GLY A 176 -15.08 32.83 35.99
N LEU A 177 -14.07 31.99 36.20
CA LEU A 177 -12.65 32.38 36.16
C LEU A 177 -12.10 32.35 34.73
N ALA A 178 -12.57 31.39 33.92
CA ALA A 178 -12.29 31.31 32.51
C ALA A 178 -13.49 30.70 31.80
N ALA A 179 -14.29 31.55 31.16
CA ALA A 179 -15.47 31.15 30.41
C ALA A 179 -15.39 31.71 28.99
N GLU A 180 -16.24 31.19 28.11
CA GLU A 180 -16.43 31.79 26.79
C GLU A 180 -16.82 33.27 26.92
N GLY A 181 -16.19 34.11 26.10
CA GLY A 181 -16.40 35.54 26.09
C GLY A 181 -16.33 36.07 24.67
N THR A 182 -16.95 37.23 24.44
CA THR A 182 -16.92 37.90 23.14
C THR A 182 -15.71 38.81 23.07
N ILE A 183 -14.94 38.72 21.99
CA ILE A 183 -13.86 39.65 21.66
C ILE A 183 -14.18 40.38 20.37
N VAL A 184 -13.78 41.64 20.27
CA VAL A 184 -13.84 42.42 19.03
C VAL A 184 -12.49 42.30 18.34
N THR A 185 -12.47 41.78 17.12
CA THR A 185 -11.28 41.71 16.28
C THR A 185 -11.36 42.76 15.19
N VAL A 186 -10.32 43.57 15.04
CA VAL A 186 -10.19 44.57 13.97
C VAL A 186 -9.17 44.06 12.95
N GLY A 187 -9.49 44.15 11.67
CA GLY A 187 -8.63 43.72 10.58
C GLY A 187 -8.87 44.56 9.32
N VAL A 188 -8.01 44.37 8.32
CA VAL A 188 -8.07 45.10 7.03
C VAL A 188 -8.22 44.13 5.87
N ILE A 189 -8.90 44.56 4.82
CA ILE A 189 -9.00 43.82 3.55
C ILE A 189 -8.09 44.52 2.54
N PRO A 190 -6.94 43.92 2.15
CA PRO A 190 -5.94 44.62 1.34
C PRO A 190 -6.48 45.22 0.04
N GLY A 191 -7.41 44.53 -0.64
CA GLY A 191 -8.01 45.01 -1.89
C GLY A 191 -8.97 46.19 -1.76
N GLN A 192 -9.23 46.68 -0.54
CA GLN A 192 -10.12 47.82 -0.26
C GLN A 192 -9.37 49.02 0.34
N ILE A 193 -8.04 48.98 0.36
CA ILE A 193 -7.23 50.08 0.90
C ILE A 193 -7.04 51.13 -0.21
N GLU A 194 -7.59 52.32 0.00
CA GLU A 194 -7.40 53.46 -0.92
C GLU A 194 -6.14 54.28 -0.57
N ASP A 195 -5.97 54.59 0.72
CA ASP A 195 -4.80 55.28 1.27
C ASP A 195 -4.27 54.50 2.48
N GLU A 196 -3.15 53.84 2.26
CA GLU A 196 -2.49 53.01 3.26
C GLU A 196 -1.96 53.84 4.44
N ASN A 197 -1.41 55.02 4.19
CA ASN A 197 -0.83 55.84 5.26
C ASN A 197 -1.93 56.39 6.19
N ALA A 198 -3.06 56.82 5.61
CA ALA A 198 -4.21 57.28 6.39
C ALA A 198 -4.83 56.15 7.22
N LEU A 199 -4.96 54.95 6.63
CA LEU A 199 -5.46 53.76 7.32
C LEU A 199 -4.54 53.37 8.48
N LEU A 200 -3.23 53.29 8.25
CA LEU A 200 -2.25 52.95 9.29
C LEU A 200 -2.28 53.97 10.43
N ALA A 201 -2.33 55.27 10.12
CA ALA A 201 -2.44 56.31 11.14
C ALA A 201 -3.71 56.16 12.00
N ALA A 202 -4.85 55.84 11.40
CA ALA A 202 -6.10 55.60 12.11
C ALA A 202 -6.05 54.32 12.97
N LEU A 203 -5.47 53.24 12.45
CA LEU A 203 -5.31 51.99 13.19
C LEU A 203 -4.35 52.16 14.37
N THR A 204 -3.22 52.85 14.20
CA THR A 204 -2.30 53.15 15.30
C THR A 204 -2.98 53.96 16.39
N LEU A 205 -3.82 54.94 16.02
CA LEU A 205 -4.57 55.74 16.98
C LEU A 205 -5.57 54.91 17.80
N VAL A 206 -6.32 54.02 17.15
CA VAL A 206 -7.42 53.26 17.79
C VAL A 206 -6.91 52.03 18.53
N THR A 207 -5.89 51.36 18.01
CA THR A 207 -5.38 50.09 18.56
C THR A 207 -4.14 50.27 19.44
N GLY A 208 -3.44 51.40 19.33
CA GLY A 208 -2.15 51.63 20.00
C GLY A 208 -1.01 50.77 19.45
N LEU A 209 -1.20 50.11 18.31
CA LEU A 209 -0.21 49.26 17.65
C LEU A 209 0.60 50.07 16.62
N SER A 210 1.92 49.81 16.56
CA SER A 210 2.86 50.43 15.61
C SER A 210 3.26 49.49 14.50
#